data_AF-A0A536UUW7-F1
#
_entry.id   AF-A0A536UUW7-F1
#
_cell.length_a   1.000
_cell.length_b   1.000
_cell.length_c   1.000
_cell.angle_alpha   90.00
_cell.angle_beta   90.00
_cell.angle_gamma   90.00
#
_symmetry.space_group_name_H-M   'P 1'
#
loop_
_entity.id
_entity.type
_entity.pdbx_description
1 polymer ?
#
loop_
_entity_poly.entity_id
_entity_poly.type
_entity_poly.pdbx_seq_one_letter_code
_entity_poly.pdbx_strand_id
1 'polypeptide(L)'
;MSDDALDRKLDALRHEIEGLEPPPSIEQAITAAVRAGPRKLQPRRWHHGWRERWPAWPILLAASIAVVAWTLQTQRGGEFRPMPASDAPAIATEFIPLVPVRDIASDEGAYIVATRMPRVMLADFGLPVNPARAADPVASELLVRRDGTVLAVRFID
;
A
#
# COMPACT_ATOMS: atom_id res chain seq x y z
N MET A 1 19.14 5.79 -10.17
CA MET A 1 20.01 5.67 -8.97
C MET A 1 20.33 4.19 -8.88
N SER A 2 21.56 3.78 -9.19
CA SER A 2 21.88 2.37 -9.49
C SER A 2 21.99 1.52 -8.22
N ASP A 3 21.40 0.32 -8.23
CA ASP A 3 21.38 -0.63 -7.09
C ASP A 3 22.78 -0.97 -6.56
N ASP A 4 23.78 -1.05 -7.43
CA ASP A 4 25.20 -1.26 -7.07
C ASP A 4 25.78 -0.17 -6.14
N ALA A 5 25.20 1.03 -6.14
CA ALA A 5 25.60 2.11 -5.25
C ALA A 5 24.96 1.97 -3.86
N LEU A 6 23.80 1.31 -3.77
CA LEU A 6 23.13 1.01 -2.50
C LEU A 6 23.82 -0.15 -1.79
N ASP A 7 24.11 -1.23 -2.52
CA ASP A 7 24.76 -2.41 -1.95
C ASP A 7 26.13 -2.07 -1.36
N ARG A 8 26.93 -1.26 -2.06
CA ARG A 8 28.21 -0.76 -1.52
C ARG A 8 28.06 0.08 -0.25
N LYS A 9 27.00 0.87 -0.14
CA LYS A 9 26.72 1.67 1.07
C LYS A 9 26.30 0.78 2.23
N LEU A 10 25.51 -0.27 1.96
CA LEU A 10 25.07 -1.22 2.96
C LEU A 10 26.23 -2.08 3.47
N ASP A 11 27.12 -2.53 2.59
CA ASP A 11 28.33 -3.27 2.97
C ASP A 11 29.29 -2.43 3.82
N ALA A 12 29.48 -1.15 3.46
CA ALA A 12 30.27 -0.23 4.25
C ALA A 12 29.68 -0.01 5.65
N LEU A 13 28.36 0.19 5.73
CA LEU A 13 27.65 0.36 7.00
C LEU A 13 27.70 -0.90 7.87
N ARG A 14 27.59 -2.08 7.24
CA ARG A 14 27.71 -3.36 7.93
C ARG A 14 29.08 -3.52 8.58
N HIS A 15 30.15 -3.20 7.86
CA HIS A 15 31.51 -3.23 8.42
C HIS A 15 31.70 -2.24 9.57
N GLU A 16 31.05 -1.07 9.53
CA GLU A 16 31.08 -0.10 10.62
C GLU A 16 30.37 -0.61 11.88
N ILE A 17 29.24 -1.30 11.71
CA ILE A 17 28.45 -1.87 12.83
C ILE A 17 29.13 -3.10 13.43
N GLU A 18 29.81 -3.94 12.63
CA GLU A 18 30.52 -5.14 13.10
C GLU A 18 31.61 -4.83 14.15
N GLY A 19 32.13 -3.59 14.18
CA GLY A 19 33.11 -3.14 15.17
C GLY A 19 32.53 -2.58 16.47
N LEU A 20 31.20 -2.43 16.57
CA LEU A 20 30.55 -1.88 17.76
C LEU A 20 30.11 -3.00 18.70
N GLU A 21 30.83 -3.18 19.81
CA GLU A 21 30.35 -4.04 20.89
C GLU A 21 29.14 -3.40 21.58
N PRO A 22 28.05 -4.15 21.83
CA PRO A 22 26.90 -3.63 22.54
C PRO A 22 27.27 -3.27 23.99
N PRO A 23 26.72 -2.17 24.54
CA PRO A 23 26.94 -1.81 25.93
C PRO A 23 26.56 -2.94 26.90
N PRO A 24 27.33 -3.19 27.98
CA PRO A 24 27.10 -4.31 28.90
C PRO A 24 25.75 -4.22 29.65
N SER A 25 25.15 -3.04 29.72
CA SER A 25 23.80 -2.84 30.27
C SER A 25 22.71 -3.52 29.42
N ILE A 26 22.90 -3.62 28.11
CA ILE A 26 21.95 -4.28 27.19
C ILE A 26 22.01 -5.79 27.38
N GLU A 27 23.21 -6.36 27.46
CA GLU A 27 23.38 -7.79 27.73
C GLU A 27 22.79 -8.19 29.08
N GLN A 28 22.98 -7.36 30.11
CA GLN A 28 22.37 -7.54 31.42
C GLN A 28 20.84 -7.44 31.37
N ALA A 29 20.30 -6.49 30.60
CA ALA A 29 18.85 -6.33 30.42
C ALA A 29 18.22 -7.50 29.66
N ILE A 30 18.86 -8.01 28.59
CA ILE A 30 18.40 -9.18 27.84
C ILE A 30 18.46 -10.42 28.73
N THR A 31 19.57 -10.64 29.43
CA THR A 31 19.72 -11.77 30.36
C THR A 31 18.69 -11.71 31.49
N ALA A 32 18.41 -10.51 32.03
CA ALA A 32 17.38 -10.30 33.03
C ALA A 32 15.97 -10.56 32.47
N ALA A 33 15.67 -10.12 31.25
CA ALA A 33 14.38 -10.33 30.59
C ALA A 33 14.13 -11.82 30.27
N VAL A 34 15.15 -12.54 29.78
CA VAL A 34 15.08 -13.97 29.51
C VAL A 34 14.89 -14.77 30.80
N ARG A 35 15.60 -14.41 31.89
CA ARG A 35 15.42 -15.04 33.21
C ARG A 35 14.10 -14.70 33.88
N ALA A 36 13.53 -13.52 33.61
CA ALA A 36 12.27 -13.10 34.21
C ALA A 36 11.06 -13.95 33.77
N GLY A 37 11.22 -14.75 32.70
CA GLY A 37 10.17 -15.60 32.14
C GLY A 37 8.93 -14.80 31.70
N PRO A 38 7.93 -15.45 31.09
CA PRO A 38 6.65 -14.80 30.86
C PRO A 38 6.00 -14.49 32.21
N ARG A 39 6.17 -13.25 32.69
CA ARG A 39 5.40 -12.74 33.82
C ARG A 39 3.94 -12.82 33.43
N LYS A 40 3.20 -13.76 34.02
CA LYS A 40 1.74 -13.72 34.05
C LYS A 40 1.37 -12.34 34.60
N LEU A 41 1.00 -11.43 33.71
CA LEU A 41 0.43 -10.14 34.06
C LEU A 41 -0.86 -10.46 34.82
N GLN A 42 -0.74 -10.61 36.14
CA GLN A 42 -1.90 -10.68 37.01
C GLN A 42 -2.55 -9.30 36.93
N PRO A 43 -3.80 -9.20 36.43
CA PRO A 43 -4.51 -7.94 36.48
C PRO A 43 -4.77 -7.66 37.95
N ARG A 44 -3.99 -6.72 38.49
CA ARG A 44 -4.17 -6.17 39.83
C ARG A 44 -5.54 -5.50 39.81
N ARG A 45 -6.52 -6.14 40.45
CA ARG A 45 -7.89 -5.64 40.61
C ARG A 45 -7.83 -4.32 41.38
N TRP A 46 -7.77 -3.21 40.65
CA TRP A 46 -7.94 -1.87 41.16
C TRP A 46 -9.31 -1.34 40.71
N HIS A 47 -10.34 -1.78 41.42
CA HIS A 47 -11.64 -1.12 41.43
C HIS A 47 -11.83 -0.48 42.79
N HIS A 48 -11.67 0.84 42.87
CA HIS A 48 -12.60 1.78 43.52
C HIS A 48 -12.00 3.19 43.52
N GLY A 49 -12.64 4.13 42.82
CA GLY A 49 -12.52 5.56 43.14
C GLY A 49 -12.18 6.55 42.02
N TRP A 50 -12.11 6.17 40.75
CA TRP A 50 -11.67 7.08 39.67
C TRP A 50 -12.75 7.44 38.65
N ARG A 51 -13.98 7.66 39.16
CA ARG A 51 -15.17 7.84 38.31
C ARG A 51 -15.47 9.27 37.86
N GLU A 52 -14.67 10.28 38.18
CA GLU A 52 -15.07 11.67 37.92
C GLU A 52 -14.09 12.55 37.14
N ARG A 53 -12.97 12.02 36.60
CA ARG A 53 -11.97 12.90 35.97
C ARG A 53 -11.34 12.50 34.63
N TRP A 54 -11.81 11.48 33.90
CA TRP A 54 -11.18 11.09 32.62
C TRP A 54 -12.15 10.72 31.47
N PRO A 55 -12.85 11.68 30.85
CA PRO A 55 -13.33 11.51 29.48
C PRO A 55 -12.46 12.30 28.47
N ALA A 56 -11.16 12.50 28.73
CA ALA A 56 -10.27 13.15 27.77
C ALA A 56 -9.47 12.18 26.89
N TRP A 57 -9.17 10.97 27.38
CA TRP A 57 -8.38 9.99 26.60
C TRP A 57 -9.11 9.26 25.47
N PRO A 58 -10.42 8.93 25.52
CA PRO A 58 -11.05 8.26 24.39
C PRO A 58 -11.22 9.21 23.19
N ILE A 59 -11.35 10.53 23.42
CA ILE A 59 -11.53 11.52 22.34
C ILE A 59 -10.24 11.68 21.53
N LEU A 60 -9.08 11.74 22.18
CA LEU A 60 -7.78 11.81 21.49
C LEU A 60 -7.49 10.54 20.67
N LEU A 61 -7.83 9.36 21.20
CA LEU A 61 -7.70 8.09 20.48
C LEU A 61 -8.64 8.03 19.27
N ALA A 62 -9.91 8.40 19.45
CA ALA A 62 -10.88 8.45 18.36
C ALA A 62 -10.48 9.45 17.26
N ALA A 63 -9.95 10.61 17.61
CA ALA A 63 -9.48 11.60 16.65
C ALA A 63 -8.29 11.09 15.82
N SER A 64 -7.32 10.41 16.45
CA SER A 64 -6.18 9.82 15.71
C SER A 64 -6.61 8.71 14.75
N ILE A 65 -7.54 7.84 15.17
CA ILE A 65 -8.10 6.79 14.33
C ILE A 65 -8.90 7.40 13.18
N ALA A 66 -9.66 8.46 13.43
CA ALA A 66 -10.42 9.17 12.39
C ALA A 66 -9.49 9.81 11.34
N VAL A 67 -8.37 10.42 11.74
CA VAL A 67 -7.39 10.99 10.81
C VAL A 67 -6.67 9.92 10.01
N VAL A 68 -6.28 8.81 10.63
CA VAL A 68 -5.65 7.66 9.93
C VAL A 68 -6.65 6.99 8.98
N ALA A 69 -7.90 6.77 9.42
CA ALA A 69 -8.95 6.24 8.57
C ALA A 69 -9.27 7.19 7.41
N TRP A 70 -9.32 8.50 7.65
CA TRP A 70 -9.59 9.48 6.61
C TRP A 70 -8.45 9.61 5.60
N THR A 71 -7.19 9.58 6.05
CA THR A 71 -6.01 9.57 5.16
C THR A 71 -5.92 8.29 4.33
N LEU A 72 -6.30 7.14 4.88
CA LEU A 72 -6.44 5.90 4.10
C LEU A 72 -7.65 5.95 3.17
N GLN A 73 -8.74 6.62 3.55
CA GLN A 73 -9.95 6.73 2.73
C GLN A 73 -9.77 7.69 1.55
N THR A 74 -9.02 8.79 1.71
CA THR A 74 -8.68 9.68 0.59
C THR A 74 -7.74 9.00 -0.42
N GLN A 75 -6.93 8.05 0.02
CA GLN A 75 -6.16 7.15 -0.86
C GLN A 75 -7.05 6.06 -1.51
N ARG A 76 -8.18 5.69 -0.89
CA ARG A 76 -9.19 4.76 -1.42
C ARG A 76 -10.20 5.40 -2.39
N GLY A 77 -9.84 6.51 -3.04
CA GLY A 77 -10.58 7.01 -4.21
C GLY A 77 -10.69 6.00 -5.37
N GLY A 78 -9.96 4.88 -5.31
CA GLY A 78 -10.25 3.66 -6.05
C GLY A 78 -11.14 2.72 -5.23
N GLU A 79 -12.41 3.07 -5.01
CA GLU A 79 -13.40 2.04 -4.68
C GLU A 79 -13.39 1.04 -5.83
N PHE A 80 -12.92 -0.18 -5.57
CA PHE A 80 -13.21 -1.37 -6.37
C PHE A 80 -14.73 -1.58 -6.36
N ARG A 81 -15.44 -0.74 -7.09
CA ARG A 81 -16.81 -1.01 -7.48
C ARG A 81 -16.68 -1.93 -8.69
N PRO A 82 -17.09 -3.21 -8.61
CA PRO A 82 -17.28 -4.00 -9.81
C PRO A 82 -18.31 -3.25 -10.64
N MET A 83 -17.84 -2.48 -11.61
CA MET A 83 -18.71 -1.79 -12.54
C MET A 83 -19.31 -2.90 -13.38
N PRO A 84 -20.65 -3.00 -13.47
CA PRO A 84 -21.25 -3.93 -14.42
C PRO A 84 -20.66 -3.60 -15.80
N ALA A 85 -20.27 -4.63 -16.55
CA ALA A 85 -19.83 -4.48 -17.92
C ALA A 85 -20.84 -3.57 -18.63
N SER A 86 -20.42 -2.36 -18.98
CA SER A 86 -21.31 -1.35 -19.53
C SER A 86 -21.61 -1.74 -20.97
N ASP A 87 -22.84 -2.18 -21.24
CA ASP A 87 -23.37 -2.47 -22.59
C ASP A 87 -23.57 -1.21 -23.46
N ALA A 88 -23.15 -0.03 -23.00
CA ALA A 88 -23.10 1.17 -23.82
C ALA A 88 -21.82 1.19 -24.68
N PRO A 89 -21.88 1.61 -25.96
CA PRO A 89 -20.69 1.76 -26.80
C PRO A 89 -19.91 3.01 -26.35
N ALA A 90 -19.23 2.90 -25.21
CA ALA A 90 -18.17 3.83 -24.83
C ALA A 90 -17.04 3.69 -25.85
N ILE A 91 -16.38 4.80 -26.18
CA ILE A 91 -15.25 4.77 -27.11
C ILE A 91 -14.07 4.18 -26.33
N ALA A 92 -14.00 2.85 -26.30
CA ALA A 92 -12.93 2.13 -25.65
C ALA A 92 -11.72 2.08 -26.57
N THR A 93 -10.55 2.41 -26.02
CA THR A 93 -9.29 2.13 -26.70
C THR A 93 -9.08 0.62 -26.75
N GLU A 94 -8.33 0.14 -27.75
CA GLU A 94 -7.85 -1.25 -27.75
C GLU A 94 -6.94 -1.52 -26.53
N PHE A 95 -6.81 -2.79 -26.14
CA PHE A 95 -5.88 -3.16 -25.08
C PHE A 95 -4.45 -2.89 -25.51
N ILE A 96 -3.78 -2.04 -24.75
CA ILE A 96 -2.38 -1.70 -24.91
C ILE A 96 -1.57 -2.70 -24.06
N PRO A 97 -0.73 -3.55 -24.67
CA PRO A 97 0.04 -4.55 -23.94
C PRO A 97 1.17 -3.89 -23.13
N LEU A 98 1.28 -4.25 -21.85
CA LEU A 98 2.39 -3.86 -20.99
C LEU A 98 3.52 -4.90 -21.01
N VAL A 99 3.20 -6.12 -21.40
CA VAL A 99 4.12 -7.25 -21.52
C VAL A 99 4.09 -7.82 -22.95
N PRO A 100 5.08 -8.62 -23.37
CA PRO A 100 5.07 -9.26 -24.69
C PRO A 100 3.78 -10.05 -24.95
N VAL A 101 3.18 -9.89 -26.13
CA VAL A 101 1.88 -10.52 -26.49
C VAL A 101 1.90 -12.04 -26.32
N ARG A 102 3.04 -12.70 -26.56
CA ARG A 102 3.21 -14.15 -26.33
C ARG A 102 2.96 -14.56 -24.87
N ASP A 103 3.32 -13.70 -23.92
CA ASP A 103 3.19 -13.97 -22.47
C ASP A 103 1.73 -13.76 -22.02
N ILE A 104 0.99 -12.92 -22.76
CA ILE A 104 -0.47 -12.74 -22.59
C ILE A 104 -1.21 -13.95 -23.16
N ALA A 105 -0.85 -14.40 -24.36
CA ALA A 105 -1.51 -15.52 -25.03
C ALA A 105 -1.31 -16.87 -24.32
N SER A 106 -0.22 -17.00 -23.56
CA SER A 106 0.09 -18.21 -22.78
C SER A 106 -0.65 -18.26 -21.43
N ASP A 107 -1.39 -17.21 -21.07
CA ASP A 107 -2.06 -17.10 -19.78
C ASP A 107 -3.57 -17.33 -19.91
N GLU A 108 -4.01 -18.54 -19.56
CA GLU A 108 -5.42 -18.93 -19.57
C GLU A 108 -6.20 -18.44 -18.32
N GLY A 109 -5.51 -17.84 -17.35
CA GLY A 109 -6.08 -17.45 -16.05
C GLY A 109 -6.20 -15.94 -15.83
N ALA A 110 -5.99 -15.13 -16.88
CA ALA A 110 -6.10 -13.68 -16.78
C ALA A 110 -7.56 -13.23 -16.62
N TYR A 111 -7.79 -12.17 -15.84
CA TYR A 111 -9.10 -11.57 -15.62
C TYR A 111 -9.03 -10.06 -15.75
N ILE A 112 -10.18 -9.45 -16.06
CA ILE A 112 -10.29 -8.00 -16.25
C ILE A 112 -10.66 -7.32 -14.94
N VAL A 113 -9.98 -6.22 -14.63
CA VAL A 113 -10.24 -5.37 -13.46
C VAL A 113 -10.59 -3.96 -13.93
N ALA A 114 -11.83 -3.54 -13.68
CA ALA A 114 -12.23 -2.16 -13.86
C ALA A 114 -11.64 -1.28 -12.75
N THR A 115 -11.00 -0.19 -13.14
CA THR A 115 -10.38 0.78 -12.22
C THR A 115 -10.48 2.21 -12.77
N ARG A 116 -10.14 3.19 -11.94
CA ARG A 116 -10.03 4.59 -12.34
C ARG A 116 -8.59 5.05 -12.24
N MET A 117 -8.07 5.58 -13.33
CA MET A 117 -6.72 6.13 -13.41
C MET A 117 -6.78 7.64 -13.69
N PRO A 118 -5.80 8.44 -13.25
CA PRO A 118 -5.68 9.83 -13.66
C PRO A 118 -5.56 9.94 -15.19
N ARG A 119 -6.30 10.87 -15.81
CA ARG A 119 -6.28 11.07 -17.26
C ARG A 119 -4.89 11.44 -17.79
N VAL A 120 -4.01 11.99 -16.96
CA VAL A 120 -2.59 12.22 -17.32
C VAL A 120 -1.84 10.94 -17.72
N MET A 121 -2.22 9.76 -17.20
CA MET A 121 -1.59 8.48 -17.58
C MET A 121 -1.79 8.13 -19.06
N LEU A 122 -2.82 8.67 -19.72
CA LEU A 122 -3.03 8.47 -21.16
C LEU A 122 -1.79 8.92 -21.97
N ALA A 123 -1.08 9.95 -21.50
CA ALA A 123 0.13 10.46 -22.14
C ALA A 123 1.27 9.43 -22.15
N ASP A 124 1.38 8.60 -21.09
CA ASP A 124 2.39 7.54 -20.99
C ASP A 124 2.20 6.46 -22.05
N PHE A 125 0.96 6.33 -22.56
CA PHE A 125 0.58 5.41 -23.63
C PHE A 125 0.50 6.09 -25.01
N GLY A 126 0.93 7.34 -25.13
CA GLY A 126 0.89 8.11 -26.38
C GLY A 126 -0.51 8.54 -26.83
N LEU A 127 -1.49 8.45 -25.93
CA LEU A 127 -2.87 8.86 -26.20
C LEU A 127 -3.04 10.37 -25.96
N PRO A 128 -3.93 11.03 -26.72
CA PRO A 128 -4.16 12.47 -26.58
C PRO A 128 -4.76 12.82 -25.21
N VAL A 129 -4.21 13.86 -24.57
CA VAL A 129 -4.67 14.36 -23.26
C VAL A 129 -5.11 15.81 -23.37
N ASN A 130 -6.31 16.11 -22.86
CA ASN A 130 -6.73 17.50 -22.64
C ASN A 130 -6.13 18.00 -21.31
N PRO A 131 -5.21 18.99 -21.34
CA PRO A 131 -4.53 19.47 -20.13
C PRO A 131 -5.51 20.09 -19.11
N ALA A 132 -6.65 20.63 -19.55
CA ALA A 132 -7.66 21.18 -18.64
C ALA A 132 -8.35 20.12 -17.77
N ARG A 133 -8.24 18.83 -18.16
CA ARG A 133 -8.85 17.68 -17.47
C ARG A 133 -7.83 16.61 -17.08
N ALA A 134 -6.54 16.95 -17.05
CA ALA A 134 -5.48 15.96 -16.81
C ALA A 134 -5.55 15.32 -15.41
N ALA A 135 -6.09 16.05 -14.43
CA ALA A 135 -6.30 15.56 -13.07
C ALA A 135 -7.60 14.76 -12.89
N ASP A 136 -8.51 14.79 -13.88
CA ASP A 136 -9.77 14.05 -13.78
C ASP A 136 -9.52 12.55 -13.90
N PRO A 137 -10.26 11.71 -13.17
CA PRO A 137 -10.19 10.26 -13.35
C PRO A 137 -10.84 9.84 -14.68
N VAL A 138 -10.21 8.89 -15.36
CA VAL A 138 -10.74 8.19 -16.53
C VAL A 138 -11.02 6.73 -16.16
N ALA A 139 -12.09 6.15 -16.70
CA ALA A 139 -12.37 4.74 -16.52
C ALA A 139 -11.37 3.92 -17.32
N SER A 140 -10.90 2.82 -16.73
CA SER A 140 -9.88 1.98 -17.33
C SER A 140 -10.13 0.53 -16.94
N GLU A 141 -9.68 -0.37 -17.80
CA GLU A 141 -9.72 -1.79 -17.53
C GLU A 141 -8.33 -2.37 -17.68
N LEU A 142 -7.93 -3.15 -16.68
CA LEU A 142 -6.65 -3.82 -16.61
C LEU A 142 -6.87 -5.30 -16.88
N LEU A 143 -6.08 -5.88 -17.77
CA LEU A 143 -5.97 -7.33 -17.89
C LEU A 143 -4.90 -7.79 -16.89
N VAL A 144 -5.29 -8.60 -15.91
CA VAL A 144 -4.44 -8.98 -14.78
C VAL A 144 -4.33 -10.50 -14.70
N ARG A 145 -3.11 -11.01 -14.55
CA ARG A 145 -2.83 -12.42 -14.29
C ARG A 145 -3.24 -12.80 -12.87
N ARG A 146 -3.45 -14.09 -12.61
CA ARG A 146 -3.76 -14.63 -11.27
C ARG A 146 -2.73 -14.26 -10.18
N ASP A 147 -1.48 -13.98 -10.54
CA ASP A 147 -0.42 -13.54 -9.62
C ASP A 147 -0.47 -12.04 -9.30
N GLY A 148 -1.37 -11.28 -9.93
CA GLY A 148 -1.51 -9.83 -9.77
C GLY A 148 -0.73 -9.00 -10.80
N THR A 149 -0.01 -9.62 -11.73
CA THR A 149 0.73 -8.92 -12.78
C THR A 149 -0.22 -8.31 -13.80
N VAL A 150 -0.05 -7.02 -14.11
CA VAL A 150 -0.83 -6.35 -15.16
C VAL A 150 -0.23 -6.66 -16.53
N LEU A 151 -1.03 -7.28 -17.39
CA LEU A 151 -0.64 -7.71 -18.74
C LEU A 151 -0.94 -6.64 -19.80
N ALA A 152 -2.08 -5.96 -19.67
CA ALA A 152 -2.52 -4.93 -20.59
C ALA A 152 -3.47 -3.93 -19.91
N VAL A 153 -3.62 -2.76 -20.51
CA VAL A 153 -4.56 -1.72 -20.07
C VAL A 153 -5.39 -1.22 -21.26
N ARG A 154 -6.66 -0.92 -21.03
CA ARG A 154 -7.48 -0.11 -21.94
C ARG A 154 -8.17 1.01 -21.19
N PHE A 155 -8.48 2.08 -21.92
CA PHE A 155 -9.16 3.26 -21.39
C PHE A 155 -10.55 3.38 -22.01
N ILE A 156 -11.50 3.84 -21.20
CA ILE A 156 -12.92 3.97 -21.53
C ILE A 156 -13.31 5.43 -21.26
N ASP A 157 -13.79 6.12 -22.29
CA ASP A 157 -14.27 7.51 -22.23
C ASP A 157 -15.78 7.59 -22.51
#